data_AF-A0A376LKN1-F1
#
_entry.id   AF-A0A376LKN1-F1
#
_cell.length_a   1.000
_cell.length_b   1.000
_cell.length_c   1.000
_cell.angle_alpha   90.00
_cell.angle_beta   90.00
_cell.angle_gamma   90.00
#
_symmetry.space_group_name_H-M   'P 1'
#
loop_
_entity.id
_entity.type
_entity.pdbx_description
1 polymer ?
#
loop_
_entity_poly.entity_id
_entity_poly.type
_entity_poly.pdbx_seq_one_letter_code
_entity_poly.pdbx_strand_id
1 'polypeptide(L)'
;MKTVAEMYYHRLEYVDNFDNLEDIFFKFGLNLSDELIPQVQKALHEAIGDIMVPVHTGNGSIDLIIPGVHKANGLRQLQKLWGNRRQRSGGLWRWR
;
A
#
# COMPACT_ATOMS: atom_id res chain seq x y z
N MET A 1 -1.12 2.66 21.45
CA MET A 1 -1.25 3.02 20.02
C MET A 1 0.11 3.34 19.39
N LYS A 2 0.99 4.16 20.02
CA LYS A 2 2.36 4.43 19.53
C LYS A 2 3.22 3.17 19.28
N THR A 3 3.14 2.18 20.17
CA THR A 3 3.95 0.96 20.15
C THR A 3 3.74 0.02 18.96
N VAL A 4 2.60 0.10 18.25
CA VAL A 4 2.31 -0.85 17.16
C VAL A 4 2.88 -0.36 15.83
N ALA A 5 2.75 0.93 15.53
CA ALA A 5 3.28 1.50 14.29
C ALA A 5 4.81 1.38 14.23
N GLU A 6 5.50 1.61 15.35
CA GLU A 6 6.97 1.50 15.46
C GLU A 6 7.49 0.08 15.15
N MET A 7 6.67 -0.97 15.35
CA MET A 7 7.05 -2.34 14.99
C MET A 7 7.04 -2.59 13.48
N TYR A 8 6.17 -1.89 12.73
CA TYR A 8 5.95 -2.13 11.30
C TYR A 8 6.64 -1.10 10.40
N TYR A 9 6.92 0.10 10.90
CA TYR A 9 7.58 1.17 10.15
C TYR A 9 8.98 1.41 10.70
N HIS A 10 10.00 0.94 9.97
CA HIS A 10 11.41 1.09 10.37
C HIS A 10 11.86 2.56 10.39
N ARG A 11 11.24 3.41 9.57
CA ARG A 11 11.42 4.86 9.58
C ARG A 11 10.06 5.48 9.84
N LEU A 12 9.92 6.11 11.01
CA LEU A 12 8.71 6.80 11.42
C LEU A 12 9.10 8.20 11.85
N GLU A 13 8.54 9.20 11.16
CA GLU A 13 8.73 10.61 11.48
C GLU A 13 7.41 11.16 12.04
N TYR A 14 7.50 11.88 13.16
CA TYR A 14 6.37 12.60 13.71
C TYR A 14 6.42 14.03 13.19
N VAL A 15 5.32 14.46 12.59
CA VAL A 15 5.17 15.81 12.03
C VAL A 15 4.03 16.53 12.73
N ASP A 16 4.17 17.83 12.97
CA ASP A 16 3.13 18.63 13.64
C ASP A 16 1.91 18.86 12.72
N ASN A 17 2.14 18.87 11.40
CA ASN A 17 1.12 18.93 10.37
C ASN A 17 1.64 18.29 9.06
N PHE A 18 0.72 18.06 8.11
CA PHE A 18 1.07 17.51 6.80
C PHE A 18 1.36 18.59 5.75
N ASP A 19 1.36 19.87 6.14
CA ASP A 19 1.63 20.97 5.22
C ASP A 19 3.15 21.08 5.00
N ASN A 20 3.58 21.08 3.74
CA ASN A 20 4.99 21.19 3.32
C ASN A 20 5.85 19.94 3.58
N LEU A 21 5.30 18.74 3.42
CA LEU A 21 6.11 17.52 3.34
C LEU A 21 6.67 17.34 1.91
N GLU A 22 8.00 17.42 1.77
CA GLU A 22 8.71 17.10 0.51
C GLU A 22 8.93 15.58 0.38
N ASP A 23 7.85 14.81 0.20
CA ASP A 23 7.92 13.36 0.00
C ASP A 23 6.82 12.85 -0.96
N ILE A 24 7.00 11.64 -1.46
CA ILE A 24 6.04 10.93 -2.31
C ILE A 24 5.26 9.94 -1.45
N PHE A 25 4.04 10.30 -1.07
CA PHE A 25 3.12 9.43 -0.36
C PHE A 25 2.47 8.42 -1.30
N PHE A 26 2.79 7.13 -1.14
CA PHE A 26 2.22 6.06 -1.96
C PHE A 26 1.11 5.27 -1.25
N LYS A 27 1.03 5.33 0.09
CA LYS A 27 0.07 4.58 0.90
C LYS A 27 -0.19 5.29 2.23
N PHE A 28 -1.44 5.25 2.69
CA PHE A 28 -1.81 5.60 4.07
C PHE A 28 -2.31 4.37 4.81
N GLY A 29 -1.87 4.16 6.04
CA GLY A 29 -2.38 3.10 6.93
C GLY A 29 -3.33 3.70 7.97
N LEU A 30 -4.55 3.18 8.03
CA LEU A 30 -5.58 3.58 8.99
C LEU A 30 -5.83 2.42 9.96
N ASN A 31 -5.79 2.71 11.25
CA ASN A 31 -6.19 1.77 12.30
C ASN A 31 -7.63 2.07 12.71
N LEU A 32 -8.56 1.19 12.36
CA LEU A 32 -10.00 1.40 12.50
C LEU A 32 -10.64 0.12 13.03
N SER A 33 -11.69 0.24 13.85
CA SER A 33 -12.48 -0.94 14.20
C SER A 33 -13.20 -1.48 12.95
N ASP A 34 -13.37 -2.80 12.87
CA ASP A 34 -13.98 -3.47 11.71
C ASP A 34 -15.37 -2.92 11.37
N GLU A 35 -16.12 -2.47 12.39
CA GLU A 35 -17.45 -1.86 12.25
C GLU A 35 -17.44 -0.54 11.48
N LEU A 36 -16.37 0.25 11.59
CA LEU A 36 -16.24 1.55 10.95
C LEU A 36 -15.70 1.47 9.53
N ILE A 37 -15.16 0.31 9.13
CA ILE A 37 -14.56 0.12 7.81
C ILE A 37 -15.52 0.51 6.67
N PRO A 38 -16.77 0.00 6.59
CA PRO A 38 -17.65 0.31 5.47
C PRO A 38 -18.00 1.81 5.39
N GLN A 39 -18.18 2.45 6.56
CA GLN A 39 -18.49 3.87 6.63
C GLN A 39 -17.32 4.74 6.16
N VAL A 40 -16.11 4.44 6.63
CA VAL A 40 -14.90 5.17 6.25
C VAL A 40 -14.58 4.96 4.77
N GLN A 41 -14.73 3.74 4.25
CA GLN A 41 -14.57 3.46 2.82
C GLN A 41 -15.49 4.32 1.97
N LYS A 42 -16.78 4.41 2.34
CA LYS A 42 -17.75 5.25 1.63
C LYS A 42 -17.37 6.73 1.70
N ALA A 43 -17.06 7.25 2.88
CA ALA A 43 -16.69 8.65 3.06
C ALA A 43 -15.42 9.03 2.27
N LEU A 44 -14.43 8.14 2.23
CA LEU A 44 -13.21 8.34 1.43
C LEU A 44 -13.53 8.35 -0.06
N HIS A 45 -14.34 7.40 -0.54
CA HIS A 45 -14.73 7.38 -1.95
C HIS A 45 -15.48 8.66 -2.35
N GLU A 46 -16.36 9.19 -1.50
CA GLU A 46 -17.07 10.45 -1.75
C GLU A 46 -16.13 11.66 -1.75
N ALA A 47 -15.10 11.67 -0.89
CA ALA A 47 -14.20 12.81 -0.75
C ALA A 47 -13.09 12.86 -1.81
N ILE A 48 -12.54 11.70 -2.20
CA ILE A 48 -11.35 11.63 -3.07
C ILE A 48 -11.54 10.75 -4.31
N GLY A 49 -12.75 10.23 -4.55
CA GLY A 49 -13.09 9.43 -5.74
C GLY A 49 -12.24 8.17 -5.87
N ASP A 50 -11.76 7.91 -7.08
CA ASP A 50 -10.94 6.74 -7.43
C ASP A 50 -9.43 6.99 -7.28
N ILE A 51 -9.01 8.07 -6.61
CA ILE A 51 -7.57 8.38 -6.42
C ILE A 51 -6.89 7.34 -5.52
N MET A 52 -7.60 6.80 -4.53
CA MET A 52 -7.11 5.75 -3.63
C MET A 52 -8.17 4.67 -3.39
N VAL A 53 -7.75 3.42 -3.36
CA VAL A 53 -8.62 2.26 -3.07
C VAL A 53 -8.32 1.75 -1.67
N PRO A 54 -9.33 1.60 -0.81
CA PRO A 54 -9.16 0.98 0.49
C PRO A 54 -9.01 -0.53 0.36
N VAL A 55 -7.98 -1.11 0.97
CA VAL A 55 -7.74 -2.55 1.03
C VAL A 55 -7.54 -3.01 2.47
N HIS A 56 -8.15 -4.15 2.81
CA HIS A 56 -7.96 -4.76 4.13
C HIS A 56 -6.57 -5.35 4.25
N THR A 57 -5.87 -5.05 5.35
CA THR A 57 -4.55 -5.61 5.65
C THR A 57 -4.55 -6.69 6.71
N GLY A 58 -5.72 -6.98 7.30
CA GLY A 58 -5.88 -7.86 8.44
C GLY A 58 -5.64 -7.14 9.77
N ASN A 59 -6.11 -7.73 10.87
CA ASN A 59 -5.92 -7.21 12.24
C ASN A 59 -6.51 -5.81 12.50
N GLY A 60 -7.69 -5.50 11.95
CA GLY A 60 -8.38 -4.22 12.19
C GLY A 60 -7.69 -3.01 11.54
N SER A 61 -7.04 -3.20 10.39
CA SER A 61 -6.37 -2.12 9.67
C SER A 61 -6.77 -2.07 8.21
N ILE A 62 -6.87 -0.84 7.68
CA ILE A 62 -7.11 -0.56 6.27
C ILE A 62 -5.90 0.19 5.73
N ASP A 63 -5.44 -0.19 4.55
CA ASP A 63 -4.54 0.64 3.76
C ASP A 63 -5.32 1.38 2.67
N LEU A 64 -5.00 2.64 2.45
CA LEU A 64 -5.35 3.37 1.24
C LEU A 64 -4.17 3.27 0.28
N ILE A 65 -4.37 2.62 -0.87
CA ILE A 65 -3.34 2.44 -1.89
C ILE A 65 -3.75 3.11 -3.20
N ILE A 66 -2.77 3.51 -4.00
CA ILE A 66 -3.01 3.95 -5.38
C ILE A 66 -3.59 2.78 -6.19
N PRO A 67 -4.69 2.97 -6.95
CA PRO A 67 -5.28 1.93 -7.78
C PRO A 67 -4.24 1.26 -8.68
N GLY A 68 -4.28 -0.08 -8.76
CA GLY A 68 -3.34 -0.86 -9.57
C GLY A 68 -1.95 -1.08 -8.95
N VAL A 69 -1.62 -0.43 -7.83
CA VAL A 69 -0.34 -0.60 -7.11
C VAL A 69 -0.50 -1.61 -5.96
N HIS A 70 -0.61 -2.89 -6.32
CA HIS A 70 -0.74 -4.00 -5.36
C HIS A 70 0.35 -5.07 -5.55
N LYS A 71 0.53 -5.95 -4.56
CA LYS A 71 1.61 -6.98 -4.53
C LYS A 71 1.71 -7.78 -5.83
N ALA A 72 0.58 -8.25 -6.36
CA ALA A 72 0.56 -8.99 -7.61
C ALA A 72 1.01 -8.15 -8.82
N ASN A 73 0.73 -6.84 -8.84
CA ASN A 73 1.28 -5.95 -9.87
C ASN A 73 2.79 -5.81 -9.74
N GLY A 74 3.31 -5.63 -8.51
CA GLY A 74 4.75 -5.61 -8.25
C GLY A 74 5.45 -6.89 -8.71
N LEU A 75 4.89 -8.06 -8.38
CA LEU A 75 5.41 -9.35 -8.84
C LEU A 75 5.43 -9.47 -10.38
N ARG A 76 4.37 -9.02 -11.07
CA ARG A 76 4.35 -8.99 -12.54
C ARG A 76 5.42 -8.08 -13.13
N GLN A 77 5.65 -6.91 -12.53
CA GLN A 77 6.71 -6.00 -12.98
C GLN A 77 8.11 -6.61 -12.79
N LEU A 78 8.37 -7.23 -11.64
CA LEU A 78 9.61 -7.97 -11.39
C LEU A 78 9.81 -9.11 -12.39
N GLN A 79 8.76 -9.88 -12.68
CA GLN A 79 8.79 -10.93 -13.70
C GLN A 79 9.14 -10.38 -15.10
N LYS A 80 8.59 -9.24 -15.50
CA LYS A 80 8.95 -8.59 -16.77
C LYS A 80 10.42 -8.16 -16.79
N LEU A 81 10.89 -7.50 -15.74
CA LEU A 81 12.29 -7.06 -15.62
C LEU A 81 13.28 -8.25 -15.63
N TRP A 82 12.92 -9.36 -14.98
CA TRP A 82 13.73 -10.58 -14.97
C TRP A 82 13.60 -11.40 -16.25
N GLY A 83 12.44 -11.40 -16.90
CA GLY A 83 12.23 -11.98 -18.23
C GLY A 83 13.08 -11.28 -19.29
N ASN A 84 13.17 -9.95 -19.22
CA ASN A 84 14.08 -9.15 -20.06
C ASN A 84 15.56 -9.44 -19.76
N ARG A 85 15.92 -9.75 -18.50
CA ARG A 85 17.25 -10.26 -18.16
C ARG A 85 17.49 -11.69 -18.66
N ARG A 86 16.46 -12.55 -18.73
CA ARG A 86 16.58 -13.94 -19.22
C ARG A 86 16.79 -14.07 -20.72
N GLN A 87 16.43 -13.07 -21.52
CA GLN A 87 16.88 -13.03 -22.93
C GLN A 87 18.40 -12.82 -23.07
N ARG A 88 19.11 -12.44 -21.98
CA ARG A 88 20.58 -12.40 -21.95
C ARG A 88 21.23 -13.57 -21.21
N SER A 89 20.47 -14.42 -20.53
CA SER A 89 20.95 -15.65 -19.88
C SER A 89 19.76 -16.47 -19.36
N GLY A 90 19.49 -17.61 -20.00
CA GLY A 90 18.25 -18.38 -19.87
C GLY A 90 17.98 -19.05 -18.50
N GLY A 91 16.73 -19.49 -18.34
CA GLY A 91 16.26 -20.36 -17.26
C GLY A 91 14.79 -20.10 -16.90
N LEU A 92 13.86 -20.95 -17.35
CA LEU A 92 12.42 -20.81 -17.07
C LEU A 92 12.12 -21.24 -15.63
N TRP A 93 11.66 -20.31 -14.78
CA TRP A 93 11.18 -20.65 -13.43
C TRP A 93 9.66 -20.48 -13.35
N ARG A 94 8.99 -21.50 -12.83
CA ARG A 94 7.55 -21.56 -12.53
C ARG A 94 7.39 -21.68 -11.02
N TRP A 95 6.59 -20.80 -10.42
CA TRP A 95 6.14 -20.94 -9.02
C TRP A 95 4.71 -21.51 -9.00
N ARG A 96 4.45 -22.43 -8.06
CA ARG A 96 3.09 -22.82 -7.65
C ARG A 96 2.58 -21.83 -6.61
#